data_AF-A0A5D4TA94-F1
#
_entry.id   AF-A0A5D4TA94-F1
#
_cell.length_a   1.000
_cell.length_b   1.000
_cell.length_c   1.000
_cell.angle_alpha   90.00
_cell.angle_beta   90.00
_cell.angle_gamma   90.00
#
_symmetry.space_group_name_H-M   'P 1'
#
loop_
_entity.id
_entity.type
_entity.pdbx_description
1 polymer ?
#
loop_
_entity_poly.entity_id
_entity_poly.type
_entity_poly.pdbx_seq_one_letter_code
_entity_poly.pdbx_strand_id
1 'polypeptide(L)'
;MKVFGDLQYLLFSNEVVEQISSLNLSKEIKEKLYSFLKRVNHFRVFNHEFLGGENLQTNSLVNALHSFQIVHKSENLLIKIREQDKYIKVVRIHYRTKI
;
A
#
# COMPACT_ATOMS: atom_id res chain seq x y z
N MET A 1 -4.09 11.30 -18.55
CA MET A 1 -4.37 10.76 -17.20
C MET A 1 -4.34 9.24 -17.29
N LYS A 2 -3.30 8.58 -16.74
CA LYS A 2 -3.14 7.12 -16.85
C LYS A 2 -3.66 6.39 -15.60
N VAL A 3 -4.68 5.54 -15.82
CA VAL A 3 -4.97 4.23 -15.20
C VAL A 3 -4.96 4.13 -13.67
N PHE A 4 -5.90 4.79 -12.96
CA PHE A 4 -6.29 4.45 -11.57
C PHE A 4 -7.78 4.76 -11.27
N GLY A 5 -8.67 4.66 -12.27
CA GLY A 5 -10.08 5.08 -12.15
C GLY A 5 -10.89 4.41 -11.03
N ASP A 6 -10.47 3.21 -10.60
CA ASP A 6 -11.16 2.43 -9.56
C ASP A 6 -10.71 2.78 -8.12
N LEU A 7 -9.67 3.60 -7.96
CA LEU A 7 -9.05 3.92 -6.67
C LEU A 7 -9.35 5.37 -6.22
N GLN A 8 -10.64 5.73 -6.21
CA GLN A 8 -11.13 7.10 -5.99
C GLN A 8 -10.68 7.75 -4.67
N TYR A 9 -10.39 6.96 -3.64
CA TYR A 9 -9.96 7.45 -2.32
C TYR A 9 -8.45 7.40 -2.12
N LEU A 10 -7.67 6.91 -3.10
CA LEU A 10 -6.22 6.83 -2.99
C LEU A 10 -5.53 7.96 -3.75
N LEU A 11 -4.62 8.64 -3.06
CA LEU A 11 -3.74 9.64 -3.63
C LEU A 11 -2.31 9.11 -3.68
N PHE A 12 -1.70 9.17 -4.86
CA PHE A 12 -0.30 8.81 -5.08
C PHE A 12 0.49 10.07 -5.44
N SER A 13 1.66 10.29 -4.82
CA SER A 13 2.60 11.29 -5.33
C SER A 13 3.31 10.75 -6.58
N ASN A 14 3.84 11.64 -7.42
CA ASN A 14 4.64 11.26 -8.58
C ASN A 14 5.82 10.36 -8.16
N GLU A 15 6.48 10.68 -7.04
CA GLU A 15 7.56 9.87 -6.46
C GLU A 15 7.12 8.44 -6.13
N VAL A 16 5.89 8.25 -5.63
CA VAL A 16 5.36 6.90 -5.33
C VAL A 16 5.04 6.13 -6.61
N VAL A 17 4.51 6.80 -7.63
CA VAL A 17 4.26 6.18 -8.95
C VAL A 17 5.58 5.74 -9.59
N GLU A 18 6.61 6.57 -9.50
CA GLU A 18 7.97 6.25 -9.97
C GLU A 18 8.60 5.12 -9.16
N GLN A 19 8.40 5.09 -7.83
CA GLN A 19 8.81 3.97 -6.98
C GLN A 19 8.16 2.68 -7.47
N ILE A 20 6.83 2.60 -7.57
CA ILE A 20 6.14 1.38 -8.04
C ILE A 20 6.67 0.93 -9.41
N SER A 21 6.89 1.89 -10.32
CA SER A 21 7.32 1.61 -11.69
C SER A 21 8.77 1.14 -11.79
N SER A 22 9.65 1.62 -10.89
CA SER A 22 11.06 1.24 -10.84
C SER A 22 11.32 -0.06 -10.07
N LEU A 23 10.37 -0.51 -9.28
CA LEU A 23 10.47 -1.76 -8.54
C LEU A 23 10.29 -2.97 -9.47
N ASN A 24 11.32 -3.82 -9.54
CA ASN A 24 11.27 -5.10 -10.25
C ASN A 24 10.51 -6.15 -9.41
N LEU A 25 9.22 -5.89 -9.16
CA LEU A 25 8.35 -6.76 -8.38
C LEU A 25 7.95 -8.00 -9.19
N SER A 26 7.89 -9.17 -8.55
CA SER A 26 7.27 -10.35 -9.14
C SER A 26 5.80 -10.11 -9.49
N LYS A 27 5.27 -10.95 -10.38
CA LYS A 27 3.85 -10.89 -10.75
C LYS A 27 2.95 -11.06 -9.51
N GLU A 28 3.30 -12.00 -8.64
CA GLU A 28 2.55 -12.28 -7.42
C GLU A 28 2.54 -11.09 -6.44
N ILE A 29 3.68 -10.41 -6.24
CA ILE A 29 3.72 -9.22 -5.38
C ILE A 29 2.92 -8.06 -6.00
N LYS A 30 2.96 -7.89 -7.33
CA LYS A 30 2.13 -6.87 -8.00
C LYS A 30 0.64 -7.13 -7.80
N GLU A 31 0.20 -8.38 -7.94
CA GLU A 31 -1.20 -8.77 -7.72
C GLU A 31 -1.63 -8.57 -6.26
N LYS A 32 -0.76 -8.92 -5.29
CA LYS A 32 -1.01 -8.66 -3.86
C LYS A 32 -1.07 -7.17 -3.54
N LEU A 33 -0.15 -6.37 -4.08
CA LEU A 33 -0.15 -4.90 -3.93
C LEU A 33 -1.44 -4.30 -4.50
N TYR A 34 -1.84 -4.70 -5.69
CA TYR A 34 -3.06 -4.21 -6.32
C TYR A 34 -4.32 -4.58 -5.52
N SER A 35 -4.40 -5.83 -5.05
CA SER A 35 -5.49 -6.31 -4.20
C SER A 35 -5.52 -5.58 -2.86
N PHE A 36 -4.36 -5.29 -2.27
CA PHE A 36 -4.24 -4.47 -1.07
C PHE A 36 -4.79 -3.05 -1.31
N LEU A 37 -4.33 -2.35 -2.37
CA LEU A 37 -4.80 -1.00 -2.68
C LEU A 37 -6.31 -0.95 -2.95
N LYS A 38 -6.86 -1.96 -3.63
CA LYS A 38 -8.32 -2.09 -3.80
C LYS A 38 -9.07 -2.22 -2.48
N ARG A 39 -8.58 -3.05 -1.56
CA ARG A 39 -9.17 -3.18 -0.21
C ARG A 39 -9.08 -1.89 0.56
N VAL A 40 -7.92 -1.24 0.56
CA VAL A 40 -7.72 0.06 1.22
C VAL A 40 -8.70 1.11 0.69
N ASN A 41 -8.87 1.17 -0.62
CA ASN A 41 -9.82 2.07 -1.28
C ASN A 41 -11.29 1.75 -0.93
N HIS A 42 -11.66 0.46 -0.91
CA HIS A 42 -13.03 0.03 -0.63
C HIS A 42 -13.43 0.27 0.84
N PHE A 43 -12.57 -0.12 1.78
CA PHE A 43 -12.82 0.01 3.21
C PHE A 43 -12.52 1.40 3.75
N ARG A 44 -11.95 2.29 2.92
CA ARG A 44 -11.53 3.65 3.27
C ARG A 44 -10.79 3.70 4.61
N VAL A 45 -9.89 2.73 4.80
CA VAL A 45 -9.26 2.33 6.07
C VAL A 45 -9.45 3.37 7.17
N PHE A 46 -10.50 3.19 7.96
CA PHE A 46 -10.63 3.71 9.33
C PHE A 46 -10.73 2.54 10.33
N ASN A 47 -10.73 1.31 9.82
CA ASN A 47 -11.03 0.11 10.58
C ASN A 47 -10.04 -1.01 10.18
N HIS A 48 -8.93 -1.10 10.94
CA HIS A 48 -7.80 -1.98 10.65
C HIS A 48 -8.15 -3.49 10.65
N GLU A 49 -9.25 -3.87 11.30
CA GLU A 49 -9.72 -5.25 11.42
C GLU A 49 -10.13 -5.89 10.07
N PHE A 50 -10.50 -5.08 9.08
CA PHE A 50 -11.00 -5.56 7.77
C PHE A 50 -9.91 -5.71 6.70
N LEU A 51 -8.67 -5.32 6.98
CA LEU A 51 -7.54 -5.52 6.04
C LEU A 51 -6.95 -6.93 6.12
N GLY A 52 -7.56 -7.81 6.93
CA GLY A 52 -7.31 -9.24 7.11
C GLY A 52 -6.35 -9.93 6.14
N GLY A 53 -5.35 -10.58 6.74
CA GLY A 53 -4.56 -11.65 6.14
C GLY A 53 -3.18 -11.23 5.64
N GLU A 54 -2.16 -11.87 6.21
CA GLU A 54 -0.71 -11.75 5.94
C GLU A 54 0.02 -10.62 6.68
N ASN A 55 0.41 -10.89 7.95
CA ASN A 55 1.42 -10.17 8.74
C ASN A 55 1.45 -8.64 8.58
N LEU A 56 0.28 -8.00 8.68
CA LEU A 56 0.19 -6.54 8.70
C LEU A 56 0.57 -6.06 10.12
N GLN A 57 1.85 -5.77 10.33
CA GLN A 57 2.29 -5.07 11.55
C GLN A 57 1.95 -3.58 11.43
N THR A 58 0.79 -3.20 11.95
CA THR A 58 0.36 -1.80 12.00
C THR A 58 1.03 -1.08 13.18
N ASN A 59 2.11 -0.36 12.90
CA ASN A 59 2.60 0.65 13.85
C ASN A 59 1.87 1.96 13.57
N SER A 60 0.78 2.21 14.31
CA SER A 60 0.10 3.51 14.30
C SER A 60 0.95 4.50 15.10
N LEU A 61 1.69 5.35 14.39
CA LEU A 61 2.43 6.46 14.99
C LEU A 61 1.61 7.74 14.86
N VAL A 62 1.76 8.64 15.83
CA VAL A 62 1.23 10.01 15.89
C VAL A 62 1.07 10.59 14.47
N ASN A 63 -0.16 10.98 14.08
CA ASN A 63 -0.57 11.57 12.79
C ASN A 63 -1.15 10.63 11.70
N ALA A 64 -1.98 9.65 12.05
CA ALA A 64 -2.76 8.85 11.07
C ALA A 64 -1.89 8.22 9.96
N LEU A 65 -0.64 7.87 10.31
CA LEU A 65 0.31 7.22 9.42
C LEU A 65 0.35 5.73 9.74
N HIS A 66 0.00 4.92 8.77
CA HIS A 66 -0.09 3.47 8.88
C HIS A 66 0.98 2.83 8.00
N SER A 67 1.63 1.81 8.53
CA SER A 67 2.58 0.99 7.80
C SER A 67 1.99 -0.40 7.60
N PHE A 68 2.09 -0.89 6.37
CA PHE A 68 1.63 -2.21 5.96
C PHE A 68 2.78 -2.96 5.31
N GLN A 69 2.80 -4.26 5.48
CA GLN A 69 3.84 -5.12 4.94
C GLN A 69 3.19 -6.27 4.16
N ILE A 70 3.55 -6.40 2.89
CA ILE A 70 3.17 -7.52 2.04
C ILE A 70 4.39 -8.42 1.92
N VAL A 71 4.28 -9.64 2.45
CA VAL A 71 5.36 -10.64 2.39
C VAL A 71 4.95 -11.76 1.44
N HIS A 72 5.85 -12.15 0.55
CA HIS A 72 5.69 -13.34 -0.28
C HIS A 72 7.04 -13.99 -0.53
N LYS A 73 7.25 -15.22 -0.04
CA LYS A 73 8.54 -15.92 -0.13
C LYS A 73 9.69 -15.02 0.39
N SER A 74 10.68 -14.74 -0.44
CA SER A 74 11.81 -13.85 -0.12
C SER A 74 11.54 -12.37 -0.42
N GLU A 75 10.36 -12.04 -0.95
CA GLU A 75 9.99 -10.67 -1.29
C GLU A 75 9.23 -10.00 -0.16
N ASN A 76 9.57 -8.74 0.10
CA ASN A 76 8.96 -7.95 1.16
C ASN A 76 8.69 -6.53 0.65
N LEU A 77 7.42 -6.14 0.67
CA LEU A 77 6.98 -4.81 0.25
C LEU A 77 6.38 -4.07 1.45
N LEU A 78 7.05 -3.02 1.90
CA LEU A 78 6.56 -2.11 2.92
C LEU A 78 5.84 -0.93 2.26
N ILE A 79 4.61 -0.66 2.67
CA ILE A 79 3.77 0.40 2.15
C ILE A 79 3.40 1.30 3.33
N LYS A 80 3.64 2.60 3.19
CA LYS A 80 3.19 3.61 4.15
C LYS A 80 2.05 4.40 3.55
N ILE A 81 0.94 4.46 4.27
CA ILE A 81 -0.21 5.28 3.90
C ILE A 81 -0.53 6.26 5.02
N ARG A 82 -1.05 7.42 4.67
CA ARG A 82 -1.54 8.42 5.61
C ARG A 82 -3.01 8.70 5.31
N GLU A 83 -3.85 8.58 6.33
CA GLU A 83 -5.25 8.98 6.24
C GLU A 83 -5.34 10.52 6.32
N GLN A 84 -6.12 11.12 5.42
CA GLN A 84 -6.33 12.57 5.32
C GLN A 84 -7.80 12.85 5.01
N ASP A 85 -8.60 13.08 6.05
CA ASP A 85 -10.04 13.37 5.98
C ASP A 85 -10.83 12.36 5.14
N LYS A 86 -10.93 12.61 3.82
CA LYS A 86 -11.70 11.80 2.87
C LYS A 86 -10.83 10.92 1.97
N TYR A 87 -9.51 11.08 2.05
CA TYR A 87 -8.55 10.43 1.16
C TYR A 87 -7.48 9.69 1.95
N ILE A 88 -6.84 8.74 1.28
CA ILE A 88 -5.73 7.97 1.79
C ILE A 88 -4.55 8.25 0.87
N LYS A 89 -3.53 8.91 1.40
CA LYS A 89 -2.31 9.20 0.67
C LYS A 89 -1.32 8.06 0.82
N VAL A 90 -0.93 7.42 -0.27
CA VAL A 90 0.24 6.53 -0.25
C VAL A 90 1.48 7.41 -0.19
N VAL A 91 2.22 7.29 0.91
CA VAL A 91 3.38 8.15 1.22
C VAL A 91 4.67 7.52 0.70
N ARG A 92 4.81 6.20 0.82
CA ARG A 92 6.05 5.51 0.45
C ARG A 92 5.81 4.04 0.16
N ILE A 93 6.50 3.51 -0.84
CA ILE A 93 6.58 2.07 -1.09
C ILE A 93 8.06 1.68 -1.11
N HIS A 94 8.40 0.67 -0.33
CA HIS A 94 9.77 0.16 -0.23
C HIS A 94 9.76 -1.35 -0.42
N TYR A 95 10.54 -1.83 -1.38
CA TYR A 95 10.70 -3.24 -1.67
C TYR A 95 12.07 -3.71 -1.20
N ARG A 96 12.10 -4.86 -0.56
CA ARG A 96 13.32 -5.54 -0.13
C ARG A 96 13.19 -7.03 -0.45
N THR A 97 14.15 -7.56 -1.19
CA THR A 97 14.35 -9.01 -1.30
C THR A 97 15.22 -9.45 -0.13
N LYS A 98 14.81 -10.48 0.62
CA LYS A 98 15.69 -11.21 1.52
C LYS A 98 16.62 -12.05 0.64
N ILE A 99 17.88 -11.62 0.58
CA ILE A 99 19.01 -12.40 0.03
C ILE A 99 19.35 -13.47 1.06
#